data_AF-A0A0A1DEG9-F1
#
_entry.id   AF-A0A0A1DEG9-F1
#
_cell.length_a   1.000
_cell.length_b   1.000
_cell.length_c   1.000
_cell.angle_alpha   90.00
_cell.angle_beta   90.00
_cell.angle_gamma   90.00
#
_symmetry.space_group_name_H-M   'P 1'
#
loop_
_entity.id
_entity.type
_entity.pdbx_description
1 polymer ?
#
loop_
_entity_poly.entity_id
_entity_poly.type
_entity_poly.pdbx_seq_one_letter_code
_entity_poly.pdbx_strand_id
1 'polypeptide(L)'
;MTKLFNVYRVLALVVGVLLVVGTLGSLLKYLLEDGSTLQQLGDDLTPIWLVHGWIYIVYVVVAFLLSQKARWSIPQLLLMLVAGLIPGLIFWVEHRVAVRLREDHPELARS
;
A
#
# COMPACT_ATOMS: atom_id res chain seq x y z
N MET A 1 9.67 15.67 -9.98
CA MET A 1 8.46 15.10 -9.35
C MET A 1 8.23 13.67 -9.80
N THR A 2 8.42 13.40 -11.10
CA THR A 2 8.25 12.09 -11.77
C THR A 2 8.87 10.88 -11.05
N LYS A 3 10.15 10.94 -10.68
CA LYS A 3 10.81 9.81 -9.97
C LYS A 3 10.13 9.48 -8.64
N LEU A 4 9.77 10.50 -7.86
CA LEU A 4 9.12 10.33 -6.56
C LEU A 4 7.71 9.77 -6.71
N PHE A 5 6.97 10.25 -7.71
CA PHE A 5 5.64 9.73 -8.06
C PHE A 5 5.69 8.26 -8.46
N ASN A 6 6.64 7.86 -9.32
CA ASN A 6 6.78 6.47 -9.73
C ASN A 6 7.14 5.56 -8.55
N VAL A 7 8.07 5.99 -7.69
CA VAL A 7 8.43 5.24 -6.48
C VAL A 7 7.22 5.11 -5.56
N TYR A 8 6.45 6.18 -5.36
CA TYR A 8 5.20 6.15 -4.59
C TYR A 8 4.22 5.12 -5.16
N ARG A 9 3.97 5.13 -6.48
CA ARG A 9 3.05 4.19 -7.11
C ARG A 9 3.49 2.74 -6.93
N VAL A 10 4.76 2.45 -7.18
CA VAL A 10 5.31 1.10 -6.99
C VAL A 10 5.16 0.66 -5.53
N LEU A 11 5.51 1.52 -4.58
CA LEU A 11 5.36 1.21 -3.16
C LEU A 11 3.90 1.00 -2.77
N ALA A 12 2.97 1.85 -3.23
CA ALA A 12 1.55 1.72 -2.94
C ALA A 12 0.98 0.38 -3.45
N LEU A 13 1.34 -0.01 -4.67
CA LEU A 13 0.92 -1.29 -5.25
C LEU A 13 1.54 -2.48 -4.51
N VAL A 14 2.84 -2.43 -4.18
CA VAL A 14 3.51 -3.49 -3.43
C VAL A 14 2.92 -3.65 -2.04
N VAL A 15 2.75 -2.54 -1.29
CA VAL A 15 2.11 -2.53 0.03
C VAL A 15 0.71 -3.12 -0.07
N GLY A 16 -0.07 -2.75 -1.08
CA GLY A 16 -1.43 -3.26 -1.27
C GLY A 16 -1.49 -4.75 -1.60
N VAL A 17 -0.62 -5.24 -2.47
CA VAL A 17 -0.55 -6.68 -2.77
C VAL A 17 -0.14 -7.46 -1.52
N LEU A 18 0.89 -7.02 -0.81
CA LEU A 18 1.34 -7.67 0.42
C LEU A 18 0.22 -7.67 1.48
N LEU A 19 -0.53 -6.58 1.60
CA LEU A 19 -1.62 -6.48 2.59
C LEU A 19 -2.80 -7.38 2.22
N VAL A 20 -3.15 -7.49 0.94
CA VAL A 20 -4.18 -8.44 0.48
C VAL A 20 -3.73 -9.88 0.72
N VAL A 21 -2.52 -10.25 0.31
CA VAL A 21 -2.01 -11.63 0.48
C VAL A 21 -1.86 -11.97 1.97
N GLY A 22 -1.34 -11.06 2.78
CA GLY A 22 -1.22 -11.24 4.24
C GLY A 22 -2.58 -11.38 4.91
N THR A 23 -3.58 -10.60 4.49
CA THR A 23 -4.95 -10.70 5.00
C THR A 23 -5.54 -12.06 4.66
N LEU A 24 -5.42 -12.52 3.40
CA LEU A 24 -5.88 -13.84 2.99
C LEU A 24 -5.16 -14.95 3.77
N GLY A 25 -3.85 -14.85 3.96
CA GLY A 25 -3.07 -15.79 4.78
C GLY A 25 -3.56 -15.85 6.22
N SER A 26 -3.82 -14.70 6.86
CA SER A 26 -4.40 -14.64 8.20
C SER A 26 -5.80 -15.24 8.26
N LEU A 27 -6.64 -15.02 7.23
CA LEU A 27 -7.95 -15.65 7.18
C LEU A 27 -7.82 -17.17 7.10
N LEU A 28 -6.95 -17.70 6.24
CA LEU A 28 -6.71 -19.14 6.13
C LEU A 28 -6.17 -19.75 7.43
N LYS A 29 -5.25 -19.05 8.11
CA LYS A 29 -4.65 -19.50 9.37
C LYS A 29 -5.64 -19.58 10.53
N TYR A 30 -6.49 -18.56 10.67
CA TYR A 30 -7.31 -18.39 11.87
C TYR A 30 -8.78 -18.83 11.72
N LEU A 31 -9.30 -18.97 10.50
CA LEU A 31 -10.69 -19.39 10.26
C LEU A 31 -10.84 -20.88 9.92
N LEU A 32 -9.74 -21.59 9.66
CA LEU A 32 -9.76 -22.99 9.25
C LEU A 32 -9.27 -23.90 10.38
N GLU A 33 -9.66 -25.17 10.31
CA GLU A 33 -9.26 -26.18 11.29
C GLU A 33 -7.74 -26.42 11.29
N ASP A 34 -7.21 -26.57 12.50
CA ASP A 34 -5.81 -26.86 12.76
C ASP A 34 -5.40 -28.18 12.07
N GLY A 35 -4.31 -28.12 11.29
CA GLY A 35 -3.77 -29.28 10.57
C GLY A 35 -4.35 -29.48 9.16
N SER A 36 -5.31 -28.66 8.73
CA SER A 36 -5.72 -28.64 7.32
C SER A 36 -4.64 -28.05 6.42
N THR A 37 -4.53 -28.53 5.18
CA THR A 37 -3.55 -28.03 4.20
C THR A 37 -3.69 -26.53 3.96
N LEU A 38 -4.92 -26.01 3.98
CA LEU A 38 -5.18 -24.58 3.79
C LEU A 38 -4.77 -23.73 5.00
N GLN A 39 -4.91 -24.25 6.22
CA GLN A 39 -4.45 -23.57 7.43
C GLN A 39 -2.91 -23.49 7.46
N GLN A 40 -2.22 -24.55 7.06
CA GLN A 40 -0.75 -24.57 6.91
C GLN A 40 -0.27 -23.54 5.88
N LEU A 41 -0.97 -23.41 4.74
CA LEU A 41 -0.67 -22.34 3.78
C LEU A 41 -0.82 -20.94 4.41
N GLY A 42 -1.83 -20.73 5.26
CA GLY A 42 -1.98 -19.49 6.01
C GLY A 42 -0.79 -19.22 6.95
N ASP A 43 -0.29 -20.27 7.61
CA ASP A 43 0.88 -20.22 8.48
C ASP A 43 2.15 -19.85 7.71
N ASP A 44 2.39 -20.48 6.56
CA ASP A 44 3.52 -20.21 5.66
C ASP A 44 3.50 -18.77 5.10
N LEU A 45 2.32 -18.15 5.01
CA LEU A 45 2.16 -16.77 4.57
C LEU A 45 2.37 -15.74 5.71
N THR A 46 2.48 -16.16 6.97
CA THR A 46 2.69 -15.26 8.13
C THR A 46 3.86 -14.27 7.95
N PRO A 47 5.03 -14.65 7.39
CA PRO A 47 6.15 -13.73 7.19
C PRO A 47 5.85 -12.52 6.30
N ILE A 48 4.78 -12.57 5.50
CA ILE A 48 4.34 -11.44 4.65
C ILE A 48 4.02 -10.21 5.49
N TRP A 49 3.49 -10.37 6.70
CA TRP A 49 3.20 -9.24 7.60
C TRP A 49 4.47 -8.51 8.03
N LEU A 50 5.57 -9.23 8.25
CA LEU A 50 6.86 -8.64 8.57
C LEU A 50 7.40 -7.84 7.37
N VAL A 51 7.38 -8.44 6.17
CA VAL A 51 7.81 -7.79 4.93
C VAL A 51 6.96 -6.55 4.63
N HIS A 52 5.64 -6.66 4.78
CA HIS A 52 4.71 -5.55 4.64
C HIS A 52 5.06 -4.42 5.60
N GLY A 53 5.29 -4.70 6.89
CA GLY A 53 5.62 -3.68 7.89
C GLY A 53 6.85 -2.85 7.50
N TRP A 54 7.93 -3.50 7.07
CA TRP A 54 9.14 -2.80 6.62
C TRP A 54 8.92 -1.96 5.37
N ILE A 55 8.23 -2.50 4.36
CA ILE A 55 7.95 -1.77 3.12
C ILE A 55 6.97 -0.62 3.38
N TYR A 56 6.01 -0.81 4.29
CA TYR A 56 5.06 0.22 4.69
C TYR A 56 5.76 1.42 5.32
N ILE A 57 6.81 1.23 6.13
CA ILE A 57 7.62 2.34 6.66
C ILE A 57 8.23 3.17 5.52
N VAL A 58 8.80 2.50 4.50
CA VAL A 58 9.35 3.19 3.32
C VAL A 58 8.25 3.94 2.57
N TYR A 59 7.08 3.33 2.41
CA TYR A 59 5.89 3.97 1.82
C TYR A 59 5.48 5.23 2.60
N VAL A 60 5.43 5.19 3.93
CA VAL A 60 5.06 6.34 4.76
C VAL A 60 6.03 7.51 4.53
N VAL A 61 7.34 7.25 4.49
CA VAL A 61 8.35 8.29 4.22
C VAL A 61 8.13 8.90 2.84
N VAL A 62 7.93 8.07 1.81
CA VAL A 62 7.71 8.54 0.44
C VAL A 62 6.39 9.30 0.31
N ALA A 63 5.31 8.84 0.94
CA ALA A 63 4.01 9.49 0.97
C ALA A 63 4.10 10.87 1.66
N PHE A 64 4.85 10.96 2.77
CA PHE A 64 5.12 12.23 3.45
C PHE A 64 5.90 13.21 2.57
N LEU A 65 6.99 12.76 1.94
CA LEU A 65 7.78 13.60 1.03
C LEU A 65 6.96 14.07 -0.18
N LEU A 66 6.11 13.19 -0.73
CA LEU A 66 5.22 13.52 -1.85
C LEU A 66 4.17 14.54 -1.42
N SER A 67 3.53 14.35 -0.26
CA SER A 67 2.54 15.27 0.29
C SER A 67 3.12 16.67 0.54
N GLN A 68 4.32 16.76 1.13
CA GLN A 68 4.99 18.05 1.33
C GLN A 68 5.29 18.75 -0.01
N LYS A 69 5.75 17.99 -1.01
CA LYS A 69 6.11 18.55 -2.31
C LYS A 69 4.92 18.95 -3.16
N ALA A 70 3.81 18.22 -3.06
CA ALA A 70 2.52 18.56 -3.66
C ALA A 70 1.73 19.61 -2.86
N ARG A 71 2.26 20.07 -1.71
CA ARG A 71 1.62 21.01 -0.77
C ARG A 71 0.22 20.55 -0.34
N TRP A 72 0.05 19.24 -0.18
CA TRP A 72 -1.22 18.67 0.26
C TRP A 72 -1.42 18.84 1.77
N SER A 73 -2.68 18.91 2.17
CA SER A 73 -3.07 19.06 3.57
C SER A 73 -2.83 17.76 4.35
N ILE A 74 -2.66 17.86 5.67
CA ILE A 74 -2.46 16.71 6.58
C ILE A 74 -3.53 15.61 6.43
N PRO A 75 -4.83 15.92 6.22
CA PRO A 75 -5.84 14.89 5.96
C PRO A 75 -5.54 14.01 4.74
N GLN A 76 -4.93 14.57 3.68
CA GLN A 76 -4.56 13.81 2.49
C GLN A 76 -3.46 12.80 2.82
N LEU A 77 -2.45 13.22 3.59
CA LEU A 77 -1.40 12.34 4.07
C LEU A 77 -1.98 11.22 4.93
N LEU A 78 -2.84 11.55 5.90
CA LEU A 78 -3.49 10.55 6.76
C LEU A 78 -4.29 9.55 5.95
N LEU A 79 -5.02 10.00 4.93
CA LEU A 79 -5.76 9.13 4.03
C LEU A 79 -4.81 8.18 3.28
N MET A 80 -3.65 8.65 2.81
CA MET A 80 -2.63 7.81 2.17
C MET A 80 -2.06 6.75 3.13
N LEU A 81 -1.83 7.11 4.40
CA LEU A 81 -1.33 6.21 5.44
C LEU A 81 -2.37 5.14 5.79
N VAL A 82 -3.60 5.56 6.13
CA VAL A 82 -4.70 4.65 6.49
C VAL A 82 -5.03 3.69 5.34
N ALA A 83 -4.91 4.15 4.10
CA ALA A 83 -5.12 3.28 2.95
C ALA A 83 -4.18 2.06 2.98
N GLY A 84 -2.93 2.24 3.40
CA GLY A 84 -1.94 1.18 3.54
C GLY A 84 -2.17 0.24 4.72
N LEU A 85 -3.26 0.39 5.47
CA LEU A 85 -3.67 -0.50 6.56
C LEU A 85 -4.96 -1.28 6.25
N ILE A 86 -5.69 -0.89 5.20
CA ILE A 86 -7.00 -1.48 4.86
C ILE A 86 -6.87 -2.25 3.54
N PRO A 87 -7.18 -3.56 3.51
CA PRO A 87 -7.10 -4.37 2.28
C PRO A 87 -8.03 -3.79 1.23
N GLY A 88 -7.50 -3.58 0.02
CA GLY A 88 -8.25 -3.00 -1.11
C GLY A 88 -8.25 -1.47 -1.14
N LEU A 89 -8.29 -0.78 0.01
CA LEU A 89 -8.40 0.69 0.05
C LEU A 89 -7.20 1.40 -0.59
N ILE A 90 -5.99 0.87 -0.40
CA ILE A 90 -4.76 1.45 -0.96
C ILE A 90 -4.77 1.55 -2.49
N PHE A 91 -5.40 0.62 -3.19
CA PHE A 91 -5.48 0.67 -4.66
C PHE A 91 -6.39 1.82 -5.12
N TRP A 92 -7.51 2.03 -4.43
CA TRP A 92 -8.40 3.14 -4.72
C TRP A 92 -7.74 4.49 -4.41
N VAL A 93 -7.03 4.58 -3.28
CA VAL A 93 -6.31 5.80 -2.89
C VAL A 93 -5.15 6.10 -3.83
N GLU A 94 -4.35 5.11 -4.23
CA GLU A 94 -3.29 5.29 -5.22
C GLU A 94 -3.84 5.86 -6.52
N HIS A 95 -4.96 5.32 -7.01
CA HIS A 95 -5.59 5.80 -8.23
C HIS A 95 -6.05 7.26 -8.10
N ARG A 96 -6.74 7.61 -7.00
CA ARG A 96 -7.14 8.99 -6.69
C ARG A 96 -5.95 9.95 -6.64
N VAL A 97 -4.88 9.54 -5.96
CA VAL A 97 -3.64 10.31 -5.82
C VAL A 97 -2.95 10.50 -7.19
N ALA A 98 -2.91 9.45 -8.01
CA ALA A 98 -2.33 9.48 -9.35
C ALA A 98 -3.07 10.38 -10.32
N VAL A 99 -4.41 10.35 -10.31
CA VAL A 99 -5.24 11.27 -11.12
C VAL A 99 -4.96 12.71 -10.72
N ARG A 100 -5.03 13.03 -9.41
CA ARG A 100 -4.79 14.39 -8.92
C ARG A 100 -3.39 14.90 -9.23
N LEU A 101 -2.37 14.07 -9.03
CA LEU A 101 -0.99 14.45 -9.35
C LEU A 101 -0.78 14.73 -10.85
N ARG A 102 -1.46 13.99 -11.74
CA ARG A 102 -1.36 14.23 -13.18
C ARG A 102 -2.09 15.51 -13.63
N GLU A 103 -3.18 15.86 -12.96
CA GLU A 103 -3.89 17.13 -13.16
C GLU A 103 -3.02 18.33 -12.73
N ASP A 104 -2.39 18.23 -11.55
CA ASP A 104 -1.53 19.28 -11.00
C ASP A 104 -0.16 19.37 -11.71
N HIS A 105 0.32 18.27 -12.29
CA HIS A 105 1.65 18.14 -12.91
C HIS A 105 1.58 17.43 -14.27
N PRO A 106 1.38 18.18 -15.39
CA PRO A 106 1.22 17.59 -16.72
C PRO A 106 2.45 16.82 -17.21
N GLU A 107 3.64 17.04 -16.63
CA GLU A 107 4.83 16.23 -16.88
C GLU A 107 4.71 14.76 -16.42
N LEU A 108 3.73 14.43 -15.57
CA LEU A 108 3.44 13.07 -15.09
C LEU A 108 2.45 12.31 -15.99
N ALA A 109 1.86 12.97 -17.00
CA ALA A 109 0.92 12.34 -17.92
C ALA A 109 1.55 11.27 -18.82
N ARG A 110 2.89 11.27 -18.94
CA ARG A 110 3.66 10.32 -19.77
C ARG A 110 4.28 9.16 -18.99
N SER A 111 4.03 9.08 -17.67
CA SER A 111 4.63 8.09 -16.75
C SER A 111 3.62 7.15 -16.11
#